data_AF-A0A1G3MT85-F1
#
_entry.id   AF-A0A1G3MT85-F1
#
_cell.length_a   1.000
_cell.length_b   1.000
_cell.length_c   1.000
_cell.angle_alpha   90.00
_cell.angle_beta   90.00
_cell.angle_gamma   90.00
#
_symmetry.space_group_name_H-M   'P 1'
#
loop_
_entity.id
_entity.type
_entity.pdbx_description
1 polymer ?
#
loop_
_entity_poly.entity_id
_entity_poly.type
_entity_poly.pdbx_seq_one_letter_code
_entity_poly.pdbx_strand_id
1 'polypeptide(L)'
;MKKYLIILAAAAFILAACANPVVTDLNSEATQAEKTEIDRSPVRAINLSTPDAYENDDTQSVAKLIASDGSIQEHNFYDDANDWLKFSAVAGQTYVIETWVLGVADTVLYVYDGSSKKATNDDKSSSDYGSRISFTAPSTKTYTIKVYSYNNKKGTNRGYSVSVTGPGTPPPGGEITLPQPNKQWTVLVYLDADNNLASYGAKDVLEMQAVGSSLGLNIVVLWDNMASNHGYYYIEQGKATLLRDIGEPNMGNPQTAMNFIDWAELNFPADKFMWVYWNHGGAVDRGVAWDDTDGGDHLSEVEQSQIMNYALQVLGKPFEAVGFDACLMATGEIFYQYRNFARYMAASEQTEPGDGWDWKFLSVLKSNPAADGAVATKAIFDYYKTWYASQSDVTFSTVNLAYAGQLGTALHNFSAAAIASGVAGSTYRSLATSLPNFSGYTKDIVGYMNAILGSTAVPQTVKDKATIVKNLIVQNLVLNNWCDSTWLNKAFGAAITLKSDTTVYSQLDLCVDTQWDEFLTFAGFTSAY
;
A
#
# COMPACT_ATOMS: atom_id res chain seq x y z
N MET A 1 38.19 53.97 -32.21
CA MET A 1 38.03 54.40 -30.81
C MET A 1 37.04 53.47 -30.12
N LYS A 2 37.42 52.82 -29.01
CA LYS A 2 36.83 52.95 -27.65
C LYS A 2 35.34 52.54 -27.51
N LYS A 3 35.09 51.39 -26.86
CA LYS A 3 34.35 51.16 -25.56
C LYS A 3 32.82 51.16 -25.68
N TYR A 4 32.02 50.29 -25.04
CA TYR A 4 32.17 49.07 -24.20
C TYR A 4 31.08 48.04 -24.68
N LEU A 5 30.93 46.76 -24.31
CA LEU A 5 31.27 45.87 -23.16
C LEU A 5 30.29 45.88 -21.95
N ILE A 6 30.10 44.71 -21.31
CA ILE A 6 29.36 44.39 -20.06
C ILE A 6 27.82 44.31 -20.19
N ILE A 7 27.05 43.37 -19.58
CA ILE A 7 27.18 41.90 -19.35
C ILE A 7 25.86 41.37 -18.70
N LEU A 8 25.56 40.07 -18.85
CA LEU A 8 24.57 39.25 -18.09
C LEU A 8 23.09 39.70 -18.04
N ALA A 9 22.22 38.90 -18.66
CA ALA A 9 21.12 38.21 -17.97
C ALA A 9 20.73 36.95 -18.77
N ALA A 10 20.41 35.85 -18.09
CA ALA A 10 19.94 34.60 -18.71
C ALA A 10 18.86 33.94 -17.83
N ALA A 11 18.05 33.07 -18.43
CA ALA A 11 17.04 32.20 -17.82
C ALA A 11 15.82 32.86 -17.14
N ALA A 12 14.69 32.81 -17.85
CA ALA A 12 13.33 32.60 -17.33
C ALA A 12 12.44 32.24 -18.54
N PHE A 13 12.36 30.95 -18.92
CA PHE A 13 11.28 30.02 -18.54
C PHE A 13 9.86 30.46 -18.94
N ILE A 14 9.18 29.59 -19.69
CA ILE A 14 7.82 29.79 -20.19
C ILE A 14 6.83 29.59 -19.04
N LEU A 15 6.17 30.66 -18.62
CA LEU A 15 5.02 30.61 -17.71
C LEU A 15 3.76 30.20 -18.48
N ALA A 16 3.47 28.89 -18.47
CA ALA A 16 2.27 28.30 -19.06
C ALA A 16 1.67 27.26 -18.10
N ALA A 17 1.07 27.73 -17.00
CA ALA A 17 0.31 26.92 -16.06
C ALA A 17 -0.81 27.75 -15.42
N CYS A 18 -1.93 27.09 -15.10
CA CYS A 18 -2.99 27.59 -14.22
C CYS A 18 -3.62 28.95 -14.59
N ALA A 19 -4.13 29.07 -15.83
CA ALA A 19 -5.19 30.04 -16.11
C ALA A 19 -6.55 29.39 -15.83
N ASN A 20 -7.28 29.90 -14.83
CA ASN A 20 -8.68 29.52 -14.63
C ASN A 20 -9.53 29.93 -15.85
N PRO A 21 -10.63 29.21 -16.18
CA PRO A 21 -11.62 29.74 -17.10
C PRO A 21 -12.13 31.09 -16.58
N VAL A 22 -12.09 32.12 -17.43
CA VAL A 22 -12.51 33.47 -17.04
C VAL A 22 -14.04 33.50 -16.99
N VAL A 23 -14.59 33.31 -15.79
CA VAL A 23 -16.02 33.51 -15.52
C VAL A 23 -16.32 35.01 -15.65
N THR A 24 -17.00 35.39 -16.74
CA THR A 24 -17.23 36.79 -17.11
C THR A 24 -18.43 37.45 -16.43
N ASP A 25 -19.22 36.70 -15.66
CA ASP A 25 -20.28 37.25 -14.81
C ASP A 25 -20.15 36.77 -13.36
N LEU A 26 -19.94 37.71 -12.44
CA LEU A 26 -19.90 37.49 -11.00
C LEU A 26 -21.25 37.80 -10.31
N ASN A 27 -22.34 37.89 -11.07
CA ASN A 27 -23.69 38.18 -10.55
C ASN A 27 -24.68 37.01 -10.74
N SER A 28 -24.44 36.11 -11.69
CA SER A 28 -25.17 34.84 -11.79
C SER A 28 -24.75 33.85 -10.70
N GLU A 29 -25.63 32.92 -10.37
CA GLU A 29 -25.27 31.66 -9.71
C GLU A 29 -24.78 30.66 -10.78
N ALA A 30 -24.00 29.66 -10.39
CA ALA A 30 -23.44 28.69 -11.34
C ALA A 30 -24.54 27.74 -11.84
N THR A 31 -24.75 27.69 -13.15
CA THR A 31 -25.71 26.77 -13.79
C THR A 31 -24.96 25.71 -14.57
N GLN A 32 -24.39 24.73 -13.86
CA GLN A 32 -23.93 23.48 -14.48
C GLN A 32 -25.13 22.53 -14.71
N ALA A 33 -24.87 21.34 -15.27
CA ALA A 33 -25.86 20.28 -15.33
C ALA A 33 -25.88 19.53 -13.99
N GLU A 34 -27.07 19.14 -13.51
CA GLU A 34 -27.20 18.40 -12.26
C GLU A 34 -26.50 17.03 -12.36
N LYS A 35 -25.59 16.78 -11.41
CA LYS A 35 -24.83 15.53 -11.27
C LYS A 35 -25.67 14.51 -10.47
N THR A 36 -25.45 13.22 -10.72
CA THR A 36 -26.15 12.15 -10.00
C THR A 36 -25.76 12.16 -8.52
N GLU A 37 -26.73 12.10 -7.61
CA GLU A 37 -26.41 11.97 -6.18
C GLU A 37 -25.75 10.61 -5.90
N ILE A 38 -24.53 10.66 -5.37
CA ILE A 38 -23.74 9.50 -4.93
C ILE A 38 -23.68 9.57 -3.42
N ASP A 39 -24.09 8.49 -2.74
CA ASP A 39 -23.97 8.37 -1.29
C ASP A 39 -22.51 8.11 -0.90
N ARG A 40 -22.04 8.76 0.16
CA ARG A 40 -20.66 8.72 0.64
C ARG A 40 -20.67 8.39 2.13
N SER A 41 -20.40 7.13 2.44
CA SER A 41 -20.36 6.61 3.80
C SER A 41 -19.51 7.48 4.74
N PRO A 42 -19.93 7.73 5.98
CA PRO A 42 -19.23 8.61 6.90
C PRO A 42 -17.82 8.11 7.24
N VAL A 43 -16.81 8.87 6.81
CA VAL A 43 -15.39 8.74 7.20
C VAL A 43 -15.10 9.56 8.48
N ARG A 44 -16.04 10.42 8.91
CA ARG A 44 -15.90 11.37 10.01
C ARG A 44 -17.16 11.44 10.86
N ALA A 45 -17.04 11.99 12.06
CA ALA A 45 -18.14 12.15 13.03
C ALA A 45 -19.13 13.29 12.71
N ILE A 46 -19.43 13.55 11.43
CA ILE A 46 -20.49 14.50 11.05
C ILE A 46 -21.84 13.85 11.37
N ASN A 47 -22.71 14.55 12.10
CA ASN A 47 -24.09 14.11 12.25
C ASN A 47 -24.84 14.39 10.94
N LEU A 48 -25.51 13.37 10.39
CA LEU A 48 -26.22 13.43 9.11
C LEU A 48 -27.76 13.38 9.28
N SER A 49 -28.24 13.53 10.53
CA SER A 49 -29.63 13.27 10.95
C SER A 49 -30.25 14.36 11.84
N THR A 50 -29.46 15.35 12.28
CA THR A 50 -29.90 16.56 12.98
C THR A 50 -29.03 17.73 12.51
N PRO A 51 -29.36 18.99 12.82
CA PRO A 51 -28.45 20.10 12.61
C PRO A 51 -27.16 19.91 13.43
N ASP A 52 -26.10 20.62 13.05
CA ASP A 52 -24.77 20.54 13.68
C ASP A 52 -24.55 21.57 14.82
N ALA A 53 -23.29 21.87 15.14
CA ALA A 53 -22.89 22.81 16.20
C ALA A 53 -22.68 24.27 15.73
N TYR A 54 -22.63 24.49 14.42
CA TYR A 54 -22.53 25.77 13.73
C TYR A 54 -23.89 26.38 13.40
N GLU A 55 -24.99 25.68 13.65
CA GLU A 55 -26.31 26.30 13.73
C GLU A 55 -26.43 27.38 14.85
N ASN A 56 -27.11 28.51 14.65
CA ASN A 56 -27.68 29.01 13.39
C ASN A 56 -26.66 29.84 12.60
N ASP A 57 -26.43 29.52 11.33
CA ASP A 57 -25.62 30.39 10.45
C ASP A 57 -26.13 30.73 9.03
N ASP A 58 -27.41 30.46 8.71
CA ASP A 58 -28.13 30.68 7.42
C ASP A 58 -27.97 32.08 6.77
N THR A 59 -27.49 33.07 7.51
CA THR A 59 -27.34 34.45 7.02
C THR A 59 -25.99 35.07 7.33
N GLN A 60 -25.50 35.87 6.38
CA GLN A 60 -24.27 36.66 6.48
C GLN A 60 -24.17 37.52 7.77
N SER A 61 -25.30 37.86 8.39
CA SER A 61 -25.41 38.57 9.66
C SER A 61 -25.01 37.76 10.90
N VAL A 62 -25.27 36.46 10.92
CA VAL A 62 -24.93 35.56 12.05
C VAL A 62 -23.61 34.84 11.84
N ALA A 63 -23.20 34.68 10.57
CA ALA A 63 -22.02 33.96 10.07
C ALA A 63 -20.89 33.67 11.07
N LYS A 64 -20.54 32.41 11.30
CA LYS A 64 -19.60 32.02 12.37
C LYS A 64 -18.12 32.15 11.94
N LEU A 65 -17.22 32.27 12.93
CA LEU A 65 -15.78 32.45 12.67
C LEU A 65 -15.13 31.12 12.28
N ILE A 66 -14.45 31.10 11.14
CA ILE A 66 -13.50 30.04 10.78
C ILE A 66 -12.06 30.59 10.79
N ALA A 67 -11.14 29.82 11.35
CA ALA A 67 -9.75 30.23 11.48
C ALA A 67 -9.02 30.04 10.14
N SER A 68 -8.10 30.96 9.82
CA SER A 68 -7.30 30.89 8.59
C SER A 68 -6.03 30.03 8.73
N ASP A 69 -5.98 29.18 9.77
CA ASP A 69 -4.99 28.11 9.92
C ASP A 69 -5.41 26.83 9.18
N GLY A 70 -6.67 26.78 8.74
CA GLY A 70 -7.27 25.66 8.03
C GLY A 70 -7.63 24.48 8.94
N SER A 71 -7.76 24.71 10.25
CA SER A 71 -8.62 23.87 11.09
C SER A 71 -9.97 23.64 10.39
N ILE A 72 -10.40 22.38 10.37
CA ILE A 72 -11.62 21.97 9.67
C ILE A 72 -12.82 22.23 10.57
N GLN A 73 -13.92 22.69 9.97
CA GLN A 73 -15.24 22.71 10.59
C GLN A 73 -16.14 21.72 9.84
N GLU A 74 -16.91 20.95 10.60
CA GLU A 74 -17.82 19.93 10.09
C GLU A 74 -19.26 20.44 10.19
N HIS A 75 -19.93 20.55 9.05
CA HIS A 75 -21.24 21.21 8.85
C HIS A 75 -22.22 20.28 8.14
N ASN A 76 -23.52 20.61 8.13
CA ASN A 76 -24.52 19.93 7.33
C ASN A 76 -25.68 20.83 6.85
N PHE A 77 -26.21 20.49 5.68
CA PHE A 77 -27.40 21.11 5.11
C PHE A 77 -28.68 20.40 5.60
N TYR A 78 -28.86 20.20 6.91
CA TYR A 78 -30.00 19.44 7.44
C TYR A 78 -31.31 20.25 7.43
N ASP A 79 -31.34 21.41 8.08
CA ASP A 79 -32.52 22.28 8.21
C ASP A 79 -32.44 23.54 7.33
N ASP A 80 -31.27 23.91 6.84
CA ASP A 80 -31.04 24.93 5.80
C ASP A 80 -30.09 24.41 4.67
N ALA A 81 -29.69 25.28 3.74
CA ALA A 81 -28.83 25.00 2.58
C ALA A 81 -27.80 26.13 2.32
N ASN A 82 -27.59 27.08 3.25
CA ASN A 82 -26.99 28.40 3.00
C ASN A 82 -26.00 28.87 4.08
N ASP A 83 -25.14 27.99 4.55
CA ASP A 83 -24.22 28.20 5.67
C ASP A 83 -23.26 29.38 5.43
N TRP A 84 -23.10 30.28 6.42
CA TRP A 84 -22.20 31.43 6.33
C TRP A 84 -21.07 31.39 7.34
N LEU A 85 -19.85 31.51 6.84
CA LEU A 85 -18.65 31.63 7.64
C LEU A 85 -17.98 32.99 7.44
N LYS A 86 -17.08 33.37 8.33
CA LYS A 86 -16.23 34.57 8.19
C LYS A 86 -14.81 34.30 8.64
N PHE A 87 -13.85 34.87 7.92
CA PHE A 87 -12.42 34.74 8.21
C PHE A 87 -11.71 36.09 8.08
N SER A 88 -10.63 36.28 8.83
CA SER A 88 -9.80 37.49 8.77
C SER A 88 -8.67 37.32 7.78
N ALA A 89 -8.56 38.22 6.81
CA ALA A 89 -7.56 38.17 5.75
C ALA A 89 -6.63 39.39 5.76
N VAL A 90 -5.42 39.23 5.21
CA VAL A 90 -4.40 40.28 5.08
C VAL A 90 -4.23 40.68 3.61
N ALA A 91 -4.07 41.97 3.33
CA ALA A 91 -3.90 42.50 1.98
C ALA A 91 -2.74 41.83 1.22
N GLY A 92 -2.99 41.41 -0.02
CA GLY A 92 -2.01 40.77 -0.91
C GLY A 92 -1.72 39.30 -0.58
N GLN A 93 -2.33 38.74 0.46
CA GLN A 93 -2.16 37.35 0.84
C GLN A 93 -3.23 36.44 0.21
N THR A 94 -2.82 35.24 -0.20
CA THR A 94 -3.71 34.24 -0.80
C THR A 94 -4.18 33.24 0.23
N TYR A 95 -5.49 32.95 0.20
CA TYR A 95 -6.17 31.98 1.04
C TYR A 95 -6.79 30.90 0.15
N VAL A 96 -6.70 29.64 0.55
CA VAL A 96 -7.42 28.53 -0.07
C VAL A 96 -8.61 28.19 0.80
N ILE A 97 -9.81 28.27 0.23
CA ILE A 97 -11.05 27.83 0.87
C ILE A 97 -11.46 26.55 0.14
N GLU A 98 -11.65 25.46 0.86
CA GLU A 98 -11.98 24.16 0.26
C GLU A 98 -13.05 23.44 1.07
N THR A 99 -13.87 22.67 0.36
CA THR A 99 -14.96 21.86 0.91
C THR A 99 -14.85 20.41 0.45
N TRP A 100 -15.41 19.51 1.26
CA TRP A 100 -15.41 18.06 1.05
C TRP A 100 -16.77 17.49 1.48
N VAL A 101 -17.51 16.91 0.54
CA VAL A 101 -18.90 16.48 0.79
C VAL A 101 -19.01 15.07 1.38
N LEU A 102 -20.02 14.88 2.22
CA LEU A 102 -20.38 13.62 2.85
C LEU A 102 -21.86 13.29 2.62
N GLY A 103 -22.19 12.00 2.50
CA GLY A 103 -23.46 11.59 1.93
C GLY A 103 -23.65 12.14 0.51
N VAL A 104 -24.89 12.57 0.22
CA VAL A 104 -25.34 13.10 -1.07
C VAL A 104 -25.22 14.63 -1.20
N ALA A 105 -24.38 15.27 -0.37
CA ALA A 105 -24.11 16.70 -0.51
C ALA A 105 -23.38 17.04 -1.84
N ASP A 106 -23.62 18.28 -2.28
CA ASP A 106 -23.01 18.93 -3.44
C ASP A 106 -22.91 20.43 -3.10
N THR A 107 -21.71 21.00 -3.12
CA THR A 107 -21.41 22.31 -2.51
C THR A 107 -21.07 23.37 -3.56
N VAL A 108 -21.44 24.61 -3.28
CA VAL A 108 -21.04 25.80 -4.06
C VAL A 108 -20.44 26.82 -3.10
N LEU A 109 -19.17 27.18 -3.32
CA LEU A 109 -18.49 28.22 -2.55
C LEU A 109 -18.68 29.61 -3.16
N TYR A 110 -18.77 30.60 -2.28
CA TYR A 110 -18.76 32.02 -2.60
C TYR A 110 -17.93 32.81 -1.59
N VAL A 111 -17.16 33.81 -2.05
CA VAL A 111 -16.48 34.78 -1.18
C VAL A 111 -17.10 36.16 -1.35
N TYR A 112 -17.41 36.82 -0.24
CA TYR A 112 -18.13 38.09 -0.16
C TYR A 112 -17.37 39.17 0.65
N ASP A 113 -17.49 40.39 0.16
CA ASP A 113 -17.00 41.64 0.75
C ASP A 113 -18.20 42.60 0.92
N GLY A 114 -18.80 42.60 2.11
CA GLY A 114 -20.18 43.07 2.26
C GLY A 114 -21.10 42.31 1.30
N SER A 115 -21.96 43.02 0.57
CA SER A 115 -22.83 42.43 -0.46
C SER A 115 -22.13 42.10 -1.79
N SER A 116 -20.83 42.41 -1.96
CA SER A 116 -20.13 42.21 -3.23
C SER A 116 -19.45 40.83 -3.28
N LYS A 117 -19.97 39.93 -4.13
CA LYS A 117 -19.30 38.67 -4.51
C LYS A 117 -17.94 38.97 -5.15
N LYS A 118 -16.90 38.23 -4.75
CA LYS A 118 -15.50 38.37 -5.20
C LYS A 118 -14.94 37.13 -5.87
N ALA A 119 -15.39 35.96 -5.45
CA ALA A 119 -15.04 34.68 -6.05
C ALA A 119 -16.20 33.69 -5.88
N THR A 120 -16.25 32.69 -6.74
CA THR A 120 -17.14 31.55 -6.64
C THR A 120 -16.50 30.33 -7.30
N ASN A 121 -16.83 29.14 -6.80
CA ASN A 121 -16.56 27.87 -7.46
C ASN A 121 -17.67 26.89 -7.11
N ASP A 122 -18.03 26.07 -8.09
CA ASP A 122 -19.01 24.98 -7.99
C ASP A 122 -18.24 23.71 -7.61
N ASP A 123 -17.42 23.20 -8.54
CA ASP A 123 -16.57 22.03 -8.31
C ASP A 123 -15.08 22.35 -8.40
N LYS A 124 -14.27 21.73 -7.54
CA LYS A 124 -12.80 21.79 -7.66
C LYS A 124 -12.23 20.93 -8.80
N SER A 125 -13.02 20.00 -9.33
CA SER A 125 -12.80 19.32 -10.62
C SER A 125 -14.13 18.81 -11.16
N SER A 126 -14.26 18.54 -12.47
CA SER A 126 -15.53 18.16 -13.11
C SER A 126 -16.10 16.79 -12.73
N SER A 127 -15.46 16.07 -11.81
CA SER A 127 -15.95 14.83 -11.19
C SER A 127 -16.13 14.96 -9.67
N ASP A 128 -15.93 16.16 -9.13
CA ASP A 128 -16.06 16.49 -7.71
C ASP A 128 -17.43 17.13 -7.41
N TYR A 129 -17.69 17.26 -6.12
CA TYR A 129 -18.91 17.83 -5.52
C TYR A 129 -18.53 18.72 -4.31
N GLY A 130 -17.25 18.72 -3.91
CA GLY A 130 -16.61 19.73 -3.08
C GLY A 130 -16.07 20.89 -3.93
N SER A 131 -16.43 22.13 -3.59
CA SER A 131 -15.84 23.32 -4.22
C SER A 131 -14.48 23.71 -3.61
N ARG A 132 -13.71 24.49 -4.37
CA ARG A 132 -12.44 25.11 -3.95
C ARG A 132 -12.24 26.49 -4.56
N ILE A 133 -11.91 27.46 -3.72
CA ILE A 133 -11.55 28.82 -4.14
C ILE A 133 -10.11 29.13 -3.70
N SER A 134 -9.33 29.71 -4.61
CA SER A 134 -8.07 30.41 -4.27
C SER A 134 -8.32 31.92 -4.34
N PHE A 135 -8.20 32.61 -3.21
CA PHE A 135 -8.59 34.01 -3.03
C PHE A 135 -7.44 34.85 -2.51
N THR A 136 -6.88 35.73 -3.35
CA THR A 136 -5.94 36.77 -2.92
C THR A 136 -6.72 37.96 -2.38
N ALA A 137 -6.59 38.25 -1.09
CA ALA A 137 -7.37 39.28 -0.42
C ALA A 137 -6.91 40.70 -0.83
N PRO A 138 -7.78 41.55 -1.43
CA PRO A 138 -7.38 42.89 -1.89
C PRO A 138 -7.16 43.91 -0.76
N SER A 139 -7.55 43.62 0.48
CA SER A 139 -7.36 44.51 1.63
C SER A 139 -7.40 43.73 2.95
N THR A 140 -6.74 44.25 4.00
CA THR A 140 -6.72 43.60 5.33
C THR A 140 -8.04 43.85 6.05
N LYS A 141 -8.90 42.83 6.13
CA LYS A 141 -10.21 42.87 6.81
C LYS A 141 -10.82 41.47 6.93
N THR A 142 -11.96 41.35 7.61
CA THR A 142 -12.81 40.16 7.57
C THR A 142 -13.55 40.06 6.23
N TYR A 143 -13.55 38.88 5.65
CA TYR A 143 -14.39 38.49 4.51
C TYR A 143 -15.39 37.42 4.97
N THR A 144 -16.48 37.28 4.22
CA THR A 144 -17.50 36.25 4.47
C THR A 144 -17.46 35.19 3.37
N ILE A 145 -17.75 33.96 3.75
CA ILE A 145 -17.92 32.80 2.88
C ILE A 145 -19.40 32.43 2.96
N LYS A 146 -20.01 32.09 1.82
CA LYS A 146 -21.23 31.29 1.80
C LYS A 146 -20.85 29.92 1.25
N VAL A 147 -21.21 28.86 1.96
CA VAL A 147 -21.34 27.52 1.38
C VAL A 147 -22.81 27.33 1.06
N TYR A 148 -23.11 26.71 -0.07
CA TYR A 148 -24.48 26.56 -0.54
C TYR A 148 -24.67 25.14 -1.07
N SER A 149 -25.76 24.47 -0.67
CA SER A 149 -26.10 23.18 -1.24
C SER A 149 -26.68 23.38 -2.65
N TYR A 150 -26.08 22.72 -3.65
CA TYR A 150 -26.50 22.84 -5.05
C TYR A 150 -28.01 22.57 -5.22
N ASN A 151 -28.67 23.32 -6.10
CA ASN A 151 -30.13 23.32 -6.27
C ASN A 151 -30.95 23.63 -4.98
N ASN A 152 -30.37 24.30 -3.96
CA ASN A 152 -31.00 24.61 -2.68
C ASN A 152 -31.55 23.35 -1.97
N LYS A 153 -30.80 22.24 -2.06
CA LYS A 153 -31.15 20.96 -1.44
C LYS A 153 -30.85 20.98 0.06
N LYS A 154 -31.65 20.26 0.85
CA LYS A 154 -31.42 20.08 2.29
C LYS A 154 -32.10 18.82 2.83
N GLY A 155 -31.78 18.48 4.08
CA GLY A 155 -32.27 17.31 4.79
C GLY A 155 -31.16 16.33 5.17
N THR A 156 -31.57 15.13 5.58
CA THR A 156 -30.66 14.06 6.00
C THR A 156 -29.62 13.69 4.94
N ASN A 157 -28.45 13.24 5.39
CA ASN A 157 -27.35 12.76 4.55
C ASN A 157 -26.72 13.82 3.61
N ARG A 158 -26.64 15.07 4.06
CA ARG A 158 -25.97 16.19 3.34
C ARG A 158 -24.95 16.91 4.23
N GLY A 159 -23.93 16.20 4.68
CA GLY A 159 -22.83 16.78 5.46
C GLY A 159 -21.72 17.31 4.56
N TYR A 160 -20.88 18.20 5.07
CA TYR A 160 -19.61 18.56 4.44
C TYR A 160 -18.60 19.11 5.45
N SER A 161 -17.32 18.91 5.15
CA SER A 161 -16.20 19.52 5.85
C SER A 161 -15.76 20.80 5.12
N VAL A 162 -15.35 21.84 5.83
CA VAL A 162 -14.82 23.09 5.26
C VAL A 162 -13.57 23.60 5.99
N SER A 163 -12.61 24.18 5.27
CA SER A 163 -11.47 24.88 5.87
C SER A 163 -11.02 26.11 5.09
N VAL A 164 -10.27 26.98 5.76
CA VAL A 164 -9.64 28.18 5.18
C VAL A 164 -8.15 28.18 5.49
N THR A 165 -7.31 27.87 4.51
CA THR A 165 -5.84 27.84 4.65
C THR A 165 -5.23 29.18 4.23
N GLY A 166 -4.44 29.82 5.10
CA GLY A 166 -3.69 31.02 4.78
C GLY A 166 -2.34 30.80 4.09
N PRO A 167 -1.50 31.86 3.97
CA PRO A 167 -0.13 31.76 3.48
C PRO A 167 0.82 31.30 4.58
N GLY A 168 1.78 30.44 4.23
CA GLY A 168 2.81 29.95 5.14
C GLY A 168 2.34 28.83 6.07
N THR A 169 1.03 28.68 6.28
CA THR A 169 0.44 27.40 6.68
C THR A 169 0.51 26.42 5.50
N PRO A 170 1.02 25.20 5.70
CA PRO A 170 0.81 24.10 4.76
C PRO A 170 -0.70 23.82 4.60
N PRO A 171 -1.13 23.11 3.54
CA PRO A 171 -2.43 22.47 3.52
C PRO A 171 -2.63 21.67 4.82
N PRO A 172 -3.74 21.88 5.56
CA PRO A 172 -3.89 21.37 6.92
C PRO A 172 -3.84 19.84 6.99
N GLY A 173 -2.75 19.32 7.58
CA GLY A 173 -2.72 17.98 8.17
C GLY A 173 -3.58 17.95 9.43
N GLY A 174 -4.89 18.15 9.26
CA GLY A 174 -5.86 18.47 10.31
C GLY A 174 -7.02 17.49 10.38
N GLU A 175 -7.36 16.85 9.26
CA GLU A 175 -7.90 15.49 9.14
C GLU A 175 -7.79 15.13 7.64
N ILE A 176 -7.40 13.91 7.30
CA ILE A 176 -7.18 13.54 5.90
C ILE A 176 -8.51 13.49 5.15
N THR A 177 -8.57 14.15 4.00
CA THR A 177 -9.64 13.96 3.02
C THR A 177 -9.53 12.59 2.39
N LEU A 178 -10.62 11.82 2.42
CA LEU A 178 -10.81 10.66 1.54
C LEU A 178 -11.96 10.96 0.55
N PRO A 179 -11.90 10.45 -0.70
CA PRO A 179 -10.75 9.77 -1.29
C PRO A 179 -9.57 10.72 -1.54
N GLN A 180 -8.35 10.20 -1.45
CA GLN A 180 -7.16 10.90 -1.95
C GLN A 180 -7.19 10.97 -3.48
N PRO A 181 -6.59 12.01 -4.10
CA PRO A 181 -6.39 12.02 -5.54
C PRO A 181 -5.47 10.87 -5.98
N ASN A 182 -5.68 10.31 -7.18
CA ASN A 182 -4.89 9.20 -7.70
C ASN A 182 -3.38 9.53 -7.74
N LYS A 183 -2.55 8.69 -7.10
CA LYS A 183 -1.09 8.86 -6.99
C LYS A 183 -0.33 7.81 -7.80
N GLN A 184 0.98 7.96 -8.00
CA GLN A 184 1.77 6.93 -8.70
C GLN A 184 1.93 5.63 -7.89
N TRP A 185 1.80 5.72 -6.55
CA TRP A 185 1.96 4.61 -5.61
C TRP A 185 0.96 4.69 -4.45
N THR A 186 0.37 3.54 -4.12
CA THR A 186 -0.19 3.25 -2.79
C THR A 186 0.52 2.03 -2.23
N VAL A 187 1.14 2.17 -1.06
CA VAL A 187 1.70 1.05 -0.28
C VAL A 187 0.69 0.68 0.79
N LEU A 188 0.21 -0.56 0.73
CA LEU A 188 -0.67 -1.18 1.71
C LEU A 188 0.17 -2.08 2.62
N VAL A 189 0.10 -1.85 3.92
CA VAL A 189 0.74 -2.71 4.93
C VAL A 189 -0.35 -3.38 5.75
N TYR A 190 -0.34 -4.70 5.75
CA TYR A 190 -1.15 -5.55 6.62
C TYR A 190 -0.28 -5.86 7.85
N LEU A 191 -0.38 -4.99 8.84
CA LEU A 191 0.45 -4.99 10.04
C LEU A 191 -0.33 -5.64 11.19
N ASP A 192 -0.30 -6.96 11.17
CA ASP A 192 -0.72 -7.79 12.28
C ASP A 192 0.37 -7.76 13.36
N ALA A 193 0.03 -7.15 14.50
CA ALA A 193 0.86 -7.11 15.69
C ALA A 193 0.13 -7.65 16.93
N ASP A 194 -0.95 -8.42 16.78
CA ASP A 194 -1.56 -9.18 17.89
C ASP A 194 -0.75 -10.45 18.12
N ASN A 195 0.41 -10.27 18.74
CA ASN A 195 1.32 -11.34 19.19
C ASN A 195 2.53 -10.71 19.90
N ASN A 196 3.53 -11.53 20.18
CA ASN A 196 4.78 -11.11 20.81
C ASN A 196 5.62 -10.09 20.01
N LEU A 197 5.27 -9.76 18.76
CA LEU A 197 5.97 -8.77 17.93
C LEU A 197 5.44 -7.34 18.07
N ALA A 198 4.35 -7.07 18.79
CA ALA A 198 3.68 -5.76 18.88
C ALA A 198 4.60 -4.53 19.05
N SER A 199 5.69 -4.67 19.82
CA SER A 199 6.65 -3.59 20.06
C SER A 199 7.55 -3.23 18.87
N TYR A 200 7.63 -4.11 17.87
CA TYR A 200 8.39 -3.90 16.62
C TYR A 200 7.52 -3.21 15.58
N GLY A 201 6.27 -3.64 15.37
CA GLY A 201 5.32 -2.96 14.50
C GLY A 201 5.10 -1.49 14.88
N ALA A 202 5.14 -1.19 16.19
CA ALA A 202 5.13 0.17 16.70
C ALA A 202 6.39 1.01 16.33
N LYS A 203 7.57 0.39 16.18
CA LYS A 203 8.77 1.05 15.63
C LYS A 203 8.62 1.27 14.13
N ASP A 204 8.09 0.29 13.41
CA ASP A 204 8.04 0.32 11.95
C ASP A 204 7.01 1.35 11.47
N VAL A 205 5.92 1.54 12.21
CA VAL A 205 5.03 2.69 12.04
C VAL A 205 5.75 4.02 12.31
N LEU A 206 6.68 4.13 13.26
CA LEU A 206 7.51 5.33 13.46
C LEU A 206 8.55 5.53 12.34
N GLU A 207 9.08 4.45 11.76
CA GLU A 207 9.98 4.48 10.60
C GLU A 207 9.25 4.93 9.33
N MET A 208 8.06 4.39 9.08
CA MET A 208 7.14 4.86 8.04
C MET A 208 6.79 6.35 8.26
N GLN A 209 6.55 6.78 9.50
CA GLN A 209 6.33 8.20 9.84
C GLN A 209 7.55 9.09 9.58
N ALA A 210 8.79 8.58 9.71
CA ALA A 210 9.98 9.37 9.40
C ALA A 210 10.02 9.77 7.91
N VAL A 211 9.47 8.92 7.03
CA VAL A 211 9.25 9.22 5.61
C VAL A 211 7.95 10.00 5.39
N GLY A 212 6.81 9.43 5.78
CA GLY A 212 5.44 9.93 5.59
C GLY A 212 4.97 9.94 4.13
N SER A 213 3.66 9.91 3.90
CA SER A 213 3.03 10.01 2.58
C SER A 213 3.38 11.32 1.84
N SER A 214 2.99 11.43 0.57
CA SER A 214 3.29 12.58 -0.29
C SER A 214 2.21 12.82 -1.35
N LEU A 215 2.49 13.74 -2.29
CA LEU A 215 1.67 13.95 -3.50
C LEU A 215 1.72 12.77 -4.49
N GLY A 216 2.74 11.90 -4.41
CA GLY A 216 2.93 10.76 -5.31
C GLY A 216 2.96 9.38 -4.64
N LEU A 217 2.81 9.34 -3.32
CA LEU A 217 2.84 8.12 -2.50
C LEU A 217 1.77 8.19 -1.41
N ASN A 218 0.90 7.20 -1.33
CA ASN A 218 0.13 6.87 -0.12
C ASN A 218 0.87 5.77 0.65
N ILE A 219 0.91 5.88 1.98
CA ILE A 219 1.29 4.80 2.90
C ILE A 219 0.07 4.57 3.78
N VAL A 220 -0.54 3.40 3.64
CA VAL A 220 -1.78 3.00 4.31
C VAL A 220 -1.53 1.71 5.06
N VAL A 221 -1.92 1.66 6.33
CA VAL A 221 -1.65 0.53 7.23
C VAL A 221 -2.97 0.08 7.83
N LEU A 222 -3.37 -1.18 7.65
CA LEU A 222 -4.21 -1.83 8.65
C LEU A 222 -3.26 -2.26 9.75
N TRP A 223 -3.39 -1.63 10.91
CA TRP A 223 -2.60 -1.93 12.09
C TRP A 223 -3.51 -2.56 13.12
N ASP A 224 -3.12 -3.75 13.58
CA ASP A 224 -3.75 -4.43 14.70
C ASP A 224 -2.80 -4.66 15.90
N ASN A 225 -3.33 -4.82 17.13
CA ASN A 225 -2.71 -5.50 18.28
C ASN A 225 -3.63 -5.52 19.51
N MET A 226 -3.56 -6.60 20.31
CA MET A 226 -3.93 -6.86 21.73
C MET A 226 -4.29 -5.71 22.70
N ALA A 227 -3.91 -4.46 22.44
CA ALA A 227 -3.96 -3.37 23.40
C ALA A 227 -4.93 -2.24 23.04
N SER A 228 -4.90 -1.71 21.80
CA SER A 228 -5.71 -0.53 21.44
C SER A 228 -5.72 -0.08 19.97
N ASN A 229 -4.86 -0.61 19.09
CA ASN A 229 -4.80 -0.13 17.70
C ASN A 229 -5.47 -1.16 16.80
N HIS A 230 -6.75 -0.97 16.46
CA HIS A 230 -7.53 -1.95 15.70
C HIS A 230 -8.17 -1.23 14.50
N GLY A 231 -7.41 -0.94 13.44
CA GLY A 231 -7.94 -0.04 12.41
C GLY A 231 -7.03 0.34 11.25
N TYR A 232 -7.62 1.14 10.37
CA TYR A 232 -6.96 1.68 9.18
C TYR A 232 -6.33 3.05 9.49
N TYR A 233 -5.03 3.16 9.25
CA TYR A 233 -4.22 4.36 9.45
C TYR A 233 -3.64 4.83 8.11
N TYR A 234 -3.49 6.14 7.96
CA TYR A 234 -2.67 6.74 6.91
C TYR A 234 -1.48 7.44 7.54
N ILE A 235 -0.29 7.19 6.98
CA ILE A 235 0.97 7.65 7.58
C ILE A 235 1.37 8.99 6.98
N GLU A 236 1.29 10.04 7.80
CA GLU A 236 1.82 11.38 7.53
C GLU A 236 3.25 11.49 8.09
N GLN A 237 3.99 12.55 7.75
CA GLN A 237 5.35 12.69 8.28
C GLN A 237 5.30 13.06 9.77
N GLY A 238 5.83 12.18 10.63
CA GLY A 238 5.80 12.30 12.09
C GLY A 238 4.44 12.00 12.75
N LYS A 239 3.49 11.38 12.03
CA LYS A 239 2.15 11.05 12.57
C LYS A 239 1.49 9.90 11.81
N ALA A 240 1.06 8.85 12.52
CA ALA A 240 0.04 7.94 12.01
C ALA A 240 -1.33 8.50 12.38
N THR A 241 -2.22 8.69 11.40
CA THR A 241 -3.59 9.15 11.65
C THR A 241 -4.54 7.98 11.46
N LEU A 242 -5.22 7.59 12.54
CA LEU A 242 -6.35 6.66 12.47
C LEU A 242 -7.47 7.28 11.63
N LEU A 243 -7.95 6.53 10.65
CA LEU A 243 -9.02 6.93 9.72
C LEU A 243 -10.29 6.12 9.93
N ARG A 244 -10.15 4.88 10.42
CA ARG A 244 -11.27 4.03 10.77
C ARG A 244 -10.84 3.01 11.81
N ASP A 245 -11.41 3.13 13.00
CA ASP A 245 -11.49 2.03 13.96
C ASP A 245 -12.44 0.96 13.38
N ILE A 246 -12.03 -0.31 13.43
CA ILE A 246 -12.84 -1.45 12.94
C ILE A 246 -13.24 -2.41 14.07
N GLY A 247 -12.84 -2.16 15.31
CA GLY A 247 -12.84 -3.13 16.41
C GLY A 247 -11.77 -4.21 16.24
N GLU A 248 -11.63 -5.11 17.22
CA GLU A 248 -10.74 -6.28 17.15
C GLU A 248 -10.99 -7.06 15.84
N PRO A 249 -10.00 -7.22 14.95
CA PRO A 249 -10.21 -7.80 13.63
C PRO A 249 -9.29 -9.00 13.42
N ASN A 250 -9.80 -10.23 13.56
CA ASN A 250 -9.04 -11.46 13.26
C ASN A 250 -8.18 -11.28 11.99
N MET A 251 -6.86 -11.20 12.18
CA MET A 251 -5.90 -10.90 11.11
C MET A 251 -5.54 -12.15 10.29
N GLY A 252 -5.76 -13.34 10.86
CA GLY A 252 -5.74 -14.62 10.15
C GLY A 252 -6.91 -14.80 9.15
N ASN A 253 -7.99 -14.04 9.28
CA ASN A 253 -9.18 -14.18 8.45
C ASN A 253 -9.04 -13.45 7.10
N PRO A 254 -9.16 -14.14 5.94
CA PRO A 254 -8.98 -13.51 4.64
C PRO A 254 -9.99 -12.40 4.32
N GLN A 255 -11.17 -12.40 4.95
CA GLN A 255 -12.15 -11.32 4.77
C GLN A 255 -11.65 -9.98 5.37
N THR A 256 -10.82 -10.01 6.41
CA THR A 256 -10.21 -8.81 7.02
C THR A 256 -9.29 -8.10 6.02
N ALA A 257 -8.42 -8.86 5.34
CA ALA A 257 -7.58 -8.35 4.25
C ALA A 257 -8.39 -7.87 3.04
N MET A 258 -9.42 -8.60 2.61
CA MET A 258 -10.30 -8.19 1.51
C MET A 258 -11.02 -6.86 1.81
N ASN A 259 -11.58 -6.72 3.02
CA ASN A 259 -12.22 -5.48 3.47
C ASN A 259 -11.26 -4.29 3.48
N PHE A 260 -10.00 -4.51 3.85
CA PHE A 260 -8.96 -3.48 3.81
C PHE A 260 -8.60 -3.09 2.37
N ILE A 261 -8.53 -4.05 1.45
CA ILE A 261 -8.27 -3.79 0.02
C ILE A 261 -9.39 -2.95 -0.60
N ASP A 262 -10.67 -3.32 -0.39
CA ASP A 262 -11.82 -2.55 -0.88
C ASP A 262 -11.79 -1.10 -0.38
N TRP A 263 -11.58 -0.93 0.93
CA TRP A 263 -11.53 0.38 1.55
C TRP A 263 -10.31 1.18 1.06
N ALA A 264 -9.15 0.54 0.85
CA ALA A 264 -7.95 1.22 0.42
C ALA A 264 -7.93 1.55 -1.09
N GLU A 265 -8.57 0.77 -1.96
CA GLU A 265 -8.76 1.13 -3.38
C GLU A 265 -9.62 2.40 -3.47
N LEU A 266 -10.81 2.37 -2.85
CA LEU A 266 -11.78 3.45 -2.88
C LEU A 266 -11.21 4.77 -2.36
N ASN A 267 -10.41 4.71 -1.29
CA ASN A 267 -9.93 5.89 -0.58
C ASN A 267 -8.49 6.31 -0.94
N PHE A 268 -7.68 5.43 -1.53
CA PHE A 268 -6.29 5.67 -1.93
C PHE A 268 -5.97 5.13 -3.33
N PRO A 269 -6.69 5.55 -4.38
CA PRO A 269 -6.45 5.10 -5.74
C PRO A 269 -5.02 5.42 -6.19
N ALA A 270 -4.41 4.51 -6.95
CA ALA A 270 -3.07 4.69 -7.49
C ALA A 270 -2.83 3.95 -8.81
N ASP A 271 -1.85 4.45 -9.56
CA ASP A 271 -1.33 3.82 -10.78
C ASP A 271 -0.77 2.43 -10.44
N LYS A 272 0.03 2.34 -9.36
CA LYS A 272 0.69 1.14 -8.85
C LYS A 272 0.37 0.90 -7.38
N PHE A 273 0.15 -0.36 -7.02
CA PHE A 273 -0.04 -0.79 -5.63
C PHE A 273 1.12 -1.69 -5.19
N MET A 274 1.49 -1.57 -3.92
CA MET A 274 2.35 -2.52 -3.20
C MET A 274 1.57 -3.08 -2.02
N TRP A 275 1.68 -4.39 -1.77
CA TRP A 275 1.12 -5.05 -0.59
C TRP A 275 2.25 -5.63 0.26
N VAL A 276 2.21 -5.45 1.57
CA VAL A 276 3.15 -6.06 2.51
C VAL A 276 2.40 -6.76 3.63
N TYR A 277 2.70 -8.03 3.84
CA TYR A 277 2.41 -8.68 5.12
C TYR A 277 3.57 -8.41 6.08
N TRP A 278 3.26 -7.93 7.27
CA TRP A 278 4.20 -7.74 8.38
C TRP A 278 3.69 -8.59 9.54
N ASN A 279 4.46 -9.60 9.97
CA ASN A 279 4.20 -10.50 11.11
C ASN A 279 5.33 -11.56 11.23
N HIS A 280 5.15 -12.60 12.04
CA HIS A 280 5.77 -13.91 11.79
C HIS A 280 5.38 -14.47 10.41
N GLY A 281 6.26 -15.32 9.89
CA GLY A 281 5.99 -16.18 8.74
C GLY A 281 6.52 -17.59 8.99
N GLY A 282 5.88 -18.60 8.42
CA GLY A 282 6.17 -20.00 8.75
C GLY A 282 6.75 -20.85 7.62
N ALA A 283 6.81 -20.33 6.39
CA ALA A 283 6.77 -21.13 5.17
C ALA A 283 5.54 -22.08 5.12
N VAL A 284 5.56 -23.07 4.23
CA VAL A 284 4.34 -23.76 3.77
C VAL A 284 3.70 -24.71 4.80
N ASP A 285 2.38 -24.64 4.94
CA ASP A 285 1.50 -25.18 5.99
C ASP A 285 1.60 -24.40 7.32
N ARG A 286 2.00 -23.12 7.27
CA ARG A 286 2.10 -22.25 8.45
C ARG A 286 1.87 -20.76 8.16
N GLY A 287 1.71 -20.36 6.90
CA GLY A 287 1.22 -19.04 6.53
C GLY A 287 2.03 -17.85 7.05
N VAL A 288 1.31 -16.77 7.28
CA VAL A 288 1.75 -15.43 7.73
C VAL A 288 0.59 -14.75 8.47
N ALA A 289 0.84 -13.66 9.18
CA ALA A 289 -0.18 -12.94 9.96
C ALA A 289 -0.83 -13.85 11.02
N TRP A 290 -0.04 -14.21 12.03
CA TRP A 290 -0.43 -14.94 13.23
C TRP A 290 -0.99 -14.00 14.30
N ASP A 291 -2.25 -14.27 14.64
CA ASP A 291 -3.09 -13.54 15.58
C ASP A 291 -3.26 -14.36 16.87
N ASP A 292 -2.67 -13.89 17.98
CA ASP A 292 -2.66 -14.59 19.27
C ASP A 292 -4.03 -14.52 19.99
N THR A 293 -4.82 -13.46 19.82
CA THR A 293 -6.12 -13.29 20.52
C THR A 293 -7.29 -14.02 19.86
N ASP A 294 -7.35 -14.10 18.53
CA ASP A 294 -8.34 -14.93 17.82
C ASP A 294 -7.99 -16.44 17.84
N GLY A 295 -6.91 -16.81 18.53
CA GLY A 295 -6.62 -18.18 18.96
C GLY A 295 -5.40 -18.85 18.30
N GLY A 296 -4.49 -18.06 17.74
CA GLY A 296 -3.40 -18.52 16.87
C GLY A 296 -3.85 -18.71 15.42
N ASP A 297 -4.85 -17.95 14.98
CA ASP A 297 -5.33 -17.97 13.60
C ASP A 297 -4.31 -17.31 12.67
N HIS A 298 -4.24 -17.74 11.40
CA HIS A 298 -3.25 -17.22 10.46
C HIS A 298 -3.58 -17.47 8.99
N LEU A 299 -3.15 -16.55 8.12
CA LEU A 299 -3.40 -16.63 6.68
C LEU A 299 -2.59 -17.73 6.01
N SER A 300 -3.24 -18.87 5.73
CA SER A 300 -2.65 -19.97 4.95
C SER A 300 -2.26 -19.53 3.54
N GLU A 301 -1.40 -20.31 2.87
CA GLU A 301 -0.91 -19.98 1.53
C GLU A 301 -2.01 -20.14 0.45
N VAL A 302 -3.13 -20.77 0.81
CA VAL A 302 -4.36 -20.84 0.00
C VAL A 302 -5.19 -19.56 0.18
N GLU A 303 -5.37 -19.09 1.40
CA GLU A 303 -6.14 -17.88 1.73
C GLU A 303 -5.44 -16.61 1.25
N GLN A 304 -4.10 -16.56 1.37
CA GLN A 304 -3.27 -15.57 0.69
C GLN A 304 -3.58 -15.48 -0.82
N SER A 305 -3.67 -16.61 -1.52
CA SER A 305 -4.04 -16.63 -2.95
C SER A 305 -5.49 -16.19 -3.20
N GLN A 306 -6.41 -16.45 -2.27
CA GLN A 306 -7.78 -15.92 -2.34
C GLN A 306 -7.79 -14.39 -2.24
N ILE A 307 -7.08 -13.81 -1.26
CA ILE A 307 -6.92 -12.36 -1.08
C ILE A 307 -6.28 -11.73 -2.33
N MET A 308 -5.20 -12.32 -2.84
CA MET A 308 -4.46 -11.79 -3.99
C MET A 308 -5.26 -11.88 -5.30
N ASN A 309 -6.05 -12.94 -5.49
CA ASN A 309 -7.00 -13.03 -6.60
C ASN A 309 -8.16 -12.02 -6.46
N TYR A 310 -8.64 -11.77 -5.24
CA TYR A 310 -9.64 -10.73 -4.97
C TYR A 310 -9.08 -9.34 -5.29
N ALA A 311 -7.87 -9.03 -4.81
CA ALA A 311 -7.17 -7.78 -5.11
C ALA A 311 -7.00 -7.54 -6.62
N LEU A 312 -6.65 -8.57 -7.39
CA LEU A 312 -6.54 -8.47 -8.85
C LEU A 312 -7.87 -8.08 -9.51
N GLN A 313 -9.02 -8.52 -8.95
CA GLN A 313 -10.35 -8.16 -9.43
C GLN A 313 -10.75 -6.73 -9.04
N VAL A 314 -10.49 -6.33 -7.78
CA VAL A 314 -10.82 -4.99 -7.25
C VAL A 314 -9.95 -3.90 -7.88
N LEU A 315 -8.63 -4.07 -7.87
CA LEU A 315 -7.66 -3.10 -8.40
C LEU A 315 -7.61 -3.07 -9.94
N GLY A 316 -8.22 -4.06 -10.61
CA GLY A 316 -8.18 -4.25 -12.06
C GLY A 316 -6.76 -4.49 -12.64
N LYS A 317 -5.77 -4.73 -11.77
CA LYS A 317 -4.34 -4.84 -12.12
C LYS A 317 -3.61 -5.72 -11.08
N PRO A 318 -2.53 -6.43 -11.47
CA PRO A 318 -1.63 -7.05 -10.50
C PRO A 318 -0.93 -5.99 -9.62
N PHE A 319 -0.56 -6.36 -8.40
CA PHE A 319 0.36 -5.58 -7.58
C PHE A 319 1.68 -5.35 -8.33
N GLU A 320 2.23 -4.15 -8.19
CA GLU A 320 3.53 -3.84 -8.75
C GLU A 320 4.64 -4.50 -7.91
N ALA A 321 4.46 -4.61 -6.60
CA ALA A 321 5.32 -5.41 -5.72
C ALA A 321 4.51 -6.04 -4.56
N VAL A 322 4.94 -7.22 -4.10
CA VAL A 322 4.52 -7.82 -2.83
C VAL A 322 5.71 -7.92 -1.88
N GLY A 323 5.46 -7.76 -0.60
CA GLY A 323 6.45 -7.90 0.46
C GLY A 323 6.00 -8.85 1.56
N PHE A 324 6.97 -9.55 2.12
CA PHE A 324 6.85 -10.28 3.37
C PHE A 324 7.93 -9.77 4.33
N ASP A 325 7.57 -8.82 5.20
CA ASP A 325 8.36 -8.46 6.39
C ASP A 325 8.07 -9.54 7.45
N ALA A 326 8.47 -10.78 7.10
CA ALA A 326 8.03 -12.02 7.72
C ALA A 326 8.94 -13.20 7.36
N CYS A 327 9.25 -14.00 8.37
CA CYS A 327 10.16 -15.15 8.30
C CYS A 327 9.82 -16.18 7.20
N LEU A 328 10.86 -16.71 6.54
CA LEU A 328 10.82 -17.94 5.70
C LEU A 328 9.98 -17.87 4.41
N MET A 329 9.45 -16.71 4.01
CA MET A 329 8.47 -16.59 2.92
C MET A 329 9.05 -16.66 1.48
N ALA A 330 10.38 -16.66 1.31
CA ALA A 330 11.03 -16.75 0.00
C ALA A 330 11.06 -18.18 -0.59
N THR A 331 9.90 -18.82 -0.71
CA THR A 331 9.77 -20.19 -1.24
C THR A 331 9.29 -20.24 -2.69
N GLY A 332 9.71 -21.27 -3.43
CA GLY A 332 9.27 -21.55 -4.80
C GLY A 332 7.76 -21.80 -4.89
N GLU A 333 7.15 -22.36 -3.84
CA GLU A 333 5.70 -22.48 -3.70
C GLU A 333 5.03 -21.11 -3.67
N ILE A 334 5.47 -20.20 -2.79
CA ILE A 334 4.91 -18.85 -2.63
C ILE A 334 5.16 -18.02 -3.90
N PHE A 335 6.36 -18.11 -4.50
CA PHE A 335 6.64 -17.48 -5.79
C PHE A 335 5.68 -17.98 -6.90
N TYR A 336 5.29 -19.25 -6.86
CA TYR A 336 4.32 -19.81 -7.82
C TYR A 336 2.88 -19.37 -7.52
N GLN A 337 2.43 -19.40 -6.26
CA GLN A 337 1.12 -18.87 -5.85
C GLN A 337 0.92 -17.43 -6.39
N TYR A 338 1.91 -16.55 -6.19
CA TYR A 338 1.82 -15.13 -6.53
C TYR A 338 2.07 -14.81 -8.03
N ARG A 339 2.37 -15.80 -8.88
CA ARG A 339 2.83 -15.62 -10.29
C ARG A 339 1.93 -14.76 -11.18
N ASN A 340 0.63 -14.69 -10.87
CA ASN A 340 -0.37 -13.93 -11.63
C ASN A 340 -0.81 -12.63 -10.93
N PHE A 341 -0.50 -12.47 -9.63
CA PHE A 341 -1.06 -11.41 -8.79
C PHE A 341 -0.08 -10.26 -8.50
N ALA A 342 1.21 -10.48 -8.67
CA ALA A 342 2.24 -9.45 -8.49
C ALA A 342 3.36 -9.56 -9.54
N ARG A 343 4.07 -8.46 -9.82
CA ARG A 343 5.24 -8.47 -10.72
C ARG A 343 6.55 -8.87 -10.02
N TYR A 344 6.76 -8.36 -8.82
CA TYR A 344 7.99 -8.52 -8.05
C TYR A 344 7.67 -8.87 -6.59
N MET A 345 8.58 -9.56 -5.91
CA MET A 345 8.44 -9.89 -4.50
C MET A 345 9.76 -9.71 -3.74
N ALA A 346 9.68 -9.34 -2.45
CA ALA A 346 10.80 -9.31 -1.50
C ALA A 346 10.48 -10.15 -0.25
N ALA A 347 11.41 -11.01 0.16
CA ALA A 347 11.29 -11.92 1.30
C ALA A 347 12.64 -12.60 1.67
N SER A 348 12.77 -13.11 2.90
CA SER A 348 13.85 -14.00 3.35
C SER A 348 13.55 -15.50 3.18
N GLU A 349 14.59 -16.30 2.93
CA GLU A 349 14.52 -17.78 2.98
C GLU A 349 14.59 -18.31 4.42
N GLN A 350 15.23 -17.55 5.31
CA GLN A 350 15.40 -17.78 6.73
C GLN A 350 14.42 -16.94 7.57
N THR A 351 14.36 -17.18 8.88
CA THR A 351 13.80 -16.21 9.84
C THR A 351 14.43 -14.82 9.68
N GLU A 352 13.64 -13.76 9.74
CA GLU A 352 14.13 -12.38 9.75
C GLU A 352 14.36 -11.92 11.20
N PRO A 353 15.34 -11.04 11.50
CA PRO A 353 15.51 -10.50 12.85
C PRO A 353 14.32 -9.62 13.22
N GLY A 354 13.88 -9.67 14.49
CA GLY A 354 12.61 -9.06 14.90
C GLY A 354 12.46 -7.54 14.68
N ASP A 355 13.54 -6.79 14.42
CA ASP A 355 13.48 -5.37 14.00
C ASP A 355 13.03 -5.19 12.52
N GLY A 356 12.65 -6.27 11.82
CA GLY A 356 12.00 -6.21 10.51
C GLY A 356 12.81 -5.49 9.43
N TRP A 357 12.13 -4.78 8.55
CA TRP A 357 12.74 -3.95 7.51
C TRP A 357 13.04 -2.53 7.98
N ASP A 358 14.13 -1.91 7.51
CA ASP A 358 14.29 -0.46 7.63
C ASP A 358 13.31 0.22 6.64
N TRP A 359 12.12 0.57 7.16
CA TRP A 359 10.99 1.14 6.41
C TRP A 359 11.29 2.52 5.80
N LYS A 360 12.46 3.11 6.09
CA LYS A 360 12.94 4.32 5.40
C LYS A 360 13.27 4.04 3.92
N PHE A 361 13.26 2.78 3.46
CA PHE A 361 13.27 2.44 2.02
C PHE A 361 12.16 3.17 1.24
N LEU A 362 11.01 3.48 1.88
CA LEU A 362 9.91 4.25 1.29
C LEU A 362 10.34 5.65 0.82
N SER A 363 11.46 6.18 1.32
CA SER A 363 12.05 7.43 0.84
C SER A 363 12.47 7.36 -0.64
N VAL A 364 12.79 6.16 -1.16
CA VAL A 364 13.08 5.91 -2.58
C VAL A 364 11.81 6.10 -3.42
N LEU A 365 10.66 5.57 -2.98
CA LEU A 365 9.38 5.77 -3.68
C LEU A 365 8.87 7.21 -3.54
N LYS A 366 9.09 7.85 -2.39
CA LYS A 366 8.73 9.26 -2.16
C LYS A 366 9.54 10.24 -3.02
N SER A 367 10.81 9.94 -3.27
CA SER A 367 11.70 10.75 -4.12
C SER A 367 11.64 10.38 -5.61
N ASN A 368 11.25 9.14 -5.94
CA ASN A 368 11.00 8.67 -7.30
C ASN A 368 9.64 7.95 -7.43
N PRO A 369 8.51 8.68 -7.49
CA PRO A 369 7.19 8.07 -7.69
C PRO A 369 7.05 7.34 -9.04
N ALA A 370 7.91 7.64 -10.02
CA ALA A 370 7.97 6.95 -11.30
C ALA A 370 8.62 5.55 -11.23
N ALA A 371 9.19 5.16 -10.09
CA ALA A 371 9.75 3.83 -9.84
C ALA A 371 8.76 2.69 -10.15
N ASP A 372 9.31 1.56 -10.60
CA ASP A 372 8.64 0.27 -10.78
C ASP A 372 8.85 -0.64 -9.55
N GLY A 373 8.28 -1.84 -9.59
CA GLY A 373 8.40 -2.81 -8.50
C GLY A 373 9.80 -3.42 -8.34
N ALA A 374 10.63 -3.39 -9.37
CA ALA A 374 12.03 -3.81 -9.28
C ALA A 374 12.85 -2.79 -8.47
N VAL A 375 12.62 -1.49 -8.68
CA VAL A 375 13.20 -0.42 -7.85
C VAL A 375 12.63 -0.45 -6.44
N ALA A 376 11.32 -0.71 -6.26
CA ALA A 376 10.70 -0.82 -4.94
C ALA A 376 11.29 -1.97 -4.10
N THR A 377 11.27 -3.20 -4.64
CA THR A 377 11.82 -4.37 -3.94
C THR A 377 13.33 -4.27 -3.73
N LYS A 378 14.08 -3.69 -4.68
CA LYS A 378 15.51 -3.43 -4.51
C LYS A 378 15.79 -2.40 -3.40
N ALA A 379 14.94 -1.40 -3.18
CA ALA A 379 15.09 -0.46 -2.08
C ALA A 379 15.03 -1.20 -0.73
N ILE A 380 14.02 -2.06 -0.52
CA ILE A 380 13.89 -2.92 0.67
C ILE A 380 15.17 -3.72 0.88
N PHE A 381 15.62 -4.43 -0.18
CA PHE A 381 16.81 -5.27 -0.15
C PHE A 381 18.08 -4.51 0.22
N ASP A 382 18.34 -3.34 -0.38
CA ASP A 382 19.55 -2.56 -0.09
C ASP A 382 19.52 -1.96 1.32
N TYR A 383 18.34 -1.62 1.84
CA TYR A 383 18.15 -1.15 3.22
C TYR A 383 18.33 -2.30 4.24
N TYR A 384 17.61 -3.42 4.11
CA TYR A 384 17.74 -4.62 4.96
C TYR A 384 19.18 -5.12 5.03
N LYS A 385 19.84 -5.24 3.87
CA LYS A 385 21.25 -5.63 3.76
C LYS A 385 22.20 -4.67 4.47
N THR A 386 21.90 -3.37 4.46
CA THR A 386 22.74 -2.35 5.13
C THR A 386 22.52 -2.38 6.64
N TRP A 387 21.28 -2.53 7.08
CA TRP A 387 20.87 -2.61 8.48
C TRP A 387 21.46 -3.87 9.16
N TYR A 388 21.37 -5.02 8.51
CA TYR A 388 21.86 -6.30 9.04
C TYR A 388 23.28 -6.68 8.59
N ALA A 389 24.07 -5.75 8.04
CA ALA A 389 25.40 -6.01 7.47
C ALA A 389 26.44 -6.65 8.44
N SER A 390 26.21 -6.56 9.75
CA SER A 390 27.04 -7.14 10.82
C SER A 390 26.38 -8.29 11.59
N GLN A 391 25.15 -8.67 11.24
CA GLN A 391 24.41 -9.78 11.86
C GLN A 391 24.73 -11.12 11.19
N SER A 392 24.32 -12.20 11.85
CA SER A 392 24.50 -13.58 11.41
C SER A 392 23.19 -14.35 11.43
N ASP A 393 23.10 -15.42 10.64
CA ASP A 393 21.89 -16.21 10.44
C ASP A 393 20.76 -15.43 9.72
N VAL A 394 21.15 -14.65 8.71
CA VAL A 394 20.23 -13.80 7.93
C VAL A 394 20.35 -14.03 6.43
N THR A 395 19.20 -14.00 5.75
CA THR A 395 19.08 -14.02 4.29
C THR A 395 18.10 -12.94 3.84
N PHE A 396 18.18 -12.52 2.58
CA PHE A 396 17.13 -11.73 1.92
C PHE A 396 17.23 -11.83 0.40
N SER A 397 16.08 -11.87 -0.28
CA SER A 397 16.01 -11.98 -1.72
C SER A 397 14.94 -11.08 -2.33
N THR A 398 15.07 -10.84 -3.63
CA THR A 398 14.01 -10.22 -4.44
C THR A 398 13.85 -10.98 -5.74
N VAL A 399 12.61 -11.23 -6.16
CA VAL A 399 12.31 -12.03 -7.35
C VAL A 399 11.44 -11.29 -8.36
N ASN A 400 11.60 -11.64 -9.63
CA ASN A 400 10.73 -11.25 -10.74
C ASN A 400 9.75 -12.39 -11.04
N LEU A 401 8.50 -12.23 -10.59
CA LEU A 401 7.46 -13.26 -10.65
C LEU A 401 7.03 -13.60 -12.09
N ALA A 402 7.39 -12.77 -13.09
CA ALA A 402 7.22 -13.12 -14.50
C ALA A 402 8.03 -14.37 -14.93
N TYR A 403 8.94 -14.88 -14.09
CA TYR A 403 9.64 -16.15 -14.28
C TYR A 403 9.12 -17.30 -13.41
N ALA A 404 8.15 -17.06 -12.51
CA ALA A 404 7.60 -18.11 -11.65
C ALA A 404 6.82 -19.17 -12.45
N GLY A 405 6.14 -18.78 -13.55
CA GLY A 405 5.54 -19.73 -14.50
C GLY A 405 6.56 -20.72 -15.08
N GLN A 406 7.75 -20.23 -15.46
CA GLN A 406 8.87 -21.07 -15.87
C GLN A 406 9.44 -21.90 -14.71
N LEU A 407 9.37 -21.44 -13.45
CA LEU A 407 9.85 -22.21 -12.29
C LEU A 407 9.01 -23.48 -12.11
N GLY A 408 7.68 -23.37 -12.05
CA GLY A 408 6.80 -24.55 -11.99
C GLY A 408 6.98 -25.47 -13.21
N THR A 409 7.14 -24.89 -14.41
CA THR A 409 7.44 -25.65 -15.63
C THR A 409 8.77 -26.42 -15.51
N ALA A 410 9.80 -25.82 -14.94
CA ALA A 410 11.11 -26.44 -14.75
C ALA A 410 11.09 -27.53 -13.65
N LEU A 411 10.37 -27.28 -12.54
CA LEU A 411 10.16 -28.24 -11.46
C LEU A 411 9.35 -29.44 -11.94
N HIS A 412 8.22 -29.26 -12.65
CA HIS A 412 7.49 -30.33 -13.32
C HIS A 412 8.41 -31.20 -14.19
N ASN A 413 9.21 -30.55 -15.04
CA ASN A 413 10.14 -31.22 -15.95
C ASN A 413 11.24 -32.00 -15.22
N PHE A 414 11.68 -31.52 -14.05
CA PHE A 414 12.63 -32.22 -13.18
C PHE A 414 11.96 -33.42 -12.49
N SER A 415 10.79 -33.23 -11.87
CA SER A 415 10.00 -34.27 -11.21
C SER A 415 9.70 -35.44 -12.15
N ALA A 416 9.11 -35.17 -13.31
CA ALA A 416 8.77 -36.19 -14.29
C ALA A 416 10.01 -36.99 -14.74
N ALA A 417 11.14 -36.31 -14.94
CA ALA A 417 12.40 -36.96 -15.30
C ALA A 417 12.98 -37.80 -14.15
N ALA A 418 12.87 -37.34 -12.90
CA ALA A 418 13.34 -38.05 -11.72
C ALA A 418 12.50 -39.30 -11.42
N ILE A 419 11.17 -39.21 -11.52
CA ILE A 419 10.23 -40.34 -11.39
C ILE A 419 10.50 -41.38 -12.49
N ALA A 420 10.64 -40.94 -13.75
CA ALA A 420 10.91 -41.82 -14.89
C ALA A 420 12.37 -42.33 -14.99
N SER A 421 13.26 -41.94 -14.07
CA SER A 421 14.71 -42.19 -14.19
C SER A 421 15.14 -43.64 -13.97
N GLY A 422 14.31 -44.46 -13.31
CA GLY A 422 14.68 -45.79 -12.82
C GLY A 422 15.59 -45.79 -11.59
N VAL A 423 15.98 -44.62 -11.06
CA VAL A 423 16.67 -44.47 -9.77
C VAL A 423 15.65 -44.65 -8.65
N ALA A 424 16.04 -45.29 -7.54
CA ALA A 424 15.19 -45.38 -6.37
C ALA A 424 14.93 -44.00 -5.76
N GLY A 425 13.65 -43.67 -5.48
CA GLY A 425 13.25 -42.38 -4.92
C GLY A 425 14.04 -41.97 -3.65
N SER A 426 14.38 -42.94 -2.81
CA SER A 426 15.18 -42.72 -1.60
C SER A 426 16.57 -42.10 -1.87
N THR A 427 17.13 -42.25 -3.07
CA THR A 427 18.36 -41.55 -3.48
C THR A 427 18.14 -40.05 -3.62
N TYR A 428 17.01 -39.61 -4.20
CA TYR A 428 16.68 -38.19 -4.30
C TYR A 428 16.47 -37.57 -2.91
N ARG A 429 15.84 -38.29 -1.99
CA ARG A 429 15.70 -37.87 -0.58
C ARG A 429 17.06 -37.78 0.14
N SER A 430 17.94 -38.76 -0.02
CA SER A 430 19.24 -38.77 0.67
C SER A 430 20.14 -37.59 0.26
N LEU A 431 19.97 -37.07 -0.95
CA LEU A 431 20.70 -35.88 -1.44
C LEU A 431 20.25 -34.57 -0.79
N ALA A 432 19.07 -34.55 -0.13
CA ALA A 432 18.61 -33.41 0.67
C ALA A 432 19.09 -33.45 2.14
N THR A 433 19.45 -34.64 2.65
CA THR A 433 19.75 -34.87 4.06
C THR A 433 20.96 -34.11 4.57
N SER A 434 22.00 -33.94 3.75
CA SER A 434 23.23 -33.20 4.11
C SER A 434 23.17 -31.70 3.82
N LEU A 435 22.05 -31.20 3.30
CA LEU A 435 21.87 -29.77 3.08
C LEU A 435 21.49 -29.09 4.40
N PRO A 436 21.84 -27.81 4.60
CA PRO A 436 21.19 -26.96 5.59
C PRO A 436 19.67 -26.98 5.46
N ASN A 437 18.97 -26.56 6.50
CA ASN A 437 17.55 -26.24 6.50
C ASN A 437 17.35 -24.88 7.18
N PHE A 438 16.40 -24.09 6.67
CA PHE A 438 16.04 -22.80 7.24
C PHE A 438 15.10 -23.02 8.43
N SER A 439 13.94 -23.62 8.17
CA SER A 439 13.01 -24.15 9.18
C SER A 439 12.51 -25.52 8.74
N GLY A 440 12.71 -26.54 9.58
CA GLY A 440 12.22 -27.90 9.36
C GLY A 440 12.63 -28.50 8.00
N TYR A 441 11.67 -28.60 7.08
CA TYR A 441 11.81 -29.18 5.74
C TYR A 441 12.21 -28.18 4.66
N THR A 442 12.19 -26.88 4.95
CA THR A 442 12.44 -25.80 3.99
C THR A 442 13.94 -25.67 3.71
N LYS A 443 14.32 -25.84 2.45
CA LYS A 443 15.70 -25.97 1.96
C LYS A 443 15.89 -25.24 0.64
N ASP A 444 17.08 -24.70 0.40
CA ASP A 444 17.39 -23.98 -0.84
C ASP A 444 17.30 -24.88 -2.10
N ILE A 445 16.58 -24.41 -3.13
CA ILE A 445 16.37 -25.16 -4.39
C ILE A 445 17.69 -25.35 -5.13
N VAL A 446 18.52 -24.31 -5.24
CA VAL A 446 19.79 -24.34 -5.98
C VAL A 446 20.79 -25.26 -5.28
N GLY A 447 20.83 -25.28 -3.94
CA GLY A 447 21.55 -26.21 -3.10
C GLY A 447 21.09 -27.66 -3.33
N TYR A 448 19.78 -27.91 -3.42
CA TYR A 448 19.26 -29.24 -3.75
C TYR A 448 19.63 -29.66 -5.18
N MET A 449 19.42 -28.79 -6.17
CA MET A 449 19.83 -29.05 -7.55
C MET A 449 21.35 -29.28 -7.66
N ASN A 450 22.18 -28.55 -6.91
CA ASN A 450 23.63 -28.81 -6.84
C ASN A 450 23.95 -30.23 -6.32
N ALA A 451 23.21 -30.73 -5.33
CA ALA A 451 23.37 -32.10 -4.83
C ALA A 451 22.95 -33.16 -5.89
N ILE A 452 21.86 -32.90 -6.63
CA ILE A 452 21.45 -33.73 -7.78
C ILE A 452 22.56 -33.76 -8.85
N LEU A 453 23.11 -32.60 -9.22
CA LEU A 453 24.17 -32.47 -10.22
C LEU A 453 25.47 -33.16 -9.80
N GLY A 454 25.82 -33.12 -8.52
CA GLY A 454 27.01 -33.78 -7.97
C GLY A 454 26.89 -35.32 -7.87
N SER A 455 25.67 -35.86 -7.74
CA SER A 455 25.45 -37.30 -7.52
C SER A 455 25.87 -38.17 -8.70
N THR A 456 26.68 -39.20 -8.47
CA THR A 456 27.02 -40.21 -9.50
C THR A 456 25.90 -41.21 -9.76
N ALA A 457 24.89 -41.28 -8.88
CA ALA A 457 23.74 -42.18 -9.01
C ALA A 457 22.58 -41.62 -9.86
N VAL A 458 22.59 -40.31 -10.17
CA VAL A 458 21.53 -39.65 -10.95
C VAL A 458 21.90 -39.60 -12.44
N PRO A 459 21.05 -40.11 -13.36
CA PRO A 459 21.28 -40.02 -14.80
C PRO A 459 21.38 -38.59 -15.33
N GLN A 460 22.15 -38.41 -16.41
CA GLN A 460 22.37 -37.10 -17.03
C GLN A 460 21.05 -36.44 -17.46
N THR A 461 20.08 -37.21 -17.94
CA THR A 461 18.74 -36.70 -18.33
C THR A 461 18.00 -35.97 -17.22
N VAL A 462 18.23 -36.32 -15.95
CA VAL A 462 17.66 -35.64 -14.78
C VAL A 462 18.53 -34.44 -14.38
N LYS A 463 19.86 -34.57 -14.50
CA LYS A 463 20.81 -33.47 -14.29
C LYS A 463 20.60 -32.31 -15.26
N ASP A 464 20.24 -32.59 -16.51
CA ASP A 464 19.93 -31.57 -17.50
C ASP A 464 18.71 -30.73 -17.05
N LYS A 465 17.70 -31.37 -16.45
CA LYS A 465 16.53 -30.68 -15.86
C LYS A 465 16.88 -29.90 -14.58
N ALA A 466 17.66 -30.50 -13.68
CA ALA A 466 18.16 -29.81 -12.48
C ALA A 466 19.02 -28.58 -12.83
N THR A 467 19.77 -28.64 -13.95
CA THR A 467 20.53 -27.51 -14.50
C THR A 467 19.59 -26.39 -14.96
N ILE A 468 18.46 -26.71 -15.59
CA ILE A 468 17.45 -25.72 -16.02
C ILE A 468 16.81 -25.04 -14.81
N VAL A 469 16.37 -25.80 -13.79
CA VAL A 469 15.81 -25.24 -12.54
C VAL A 469 16.81 -24.28 -11.89
N LYS A 470 18.04 -24.74 -11.67
CA LYS A 470 19.13 -23.92 -11.09
C LYS A 470 19.38 -22.65 -11.88
N ASN A 471 19.54 -22.76 -13.20
CA ASN A 471 19.91 -21.61 -14.04
C ASN A 471 18.79 -20.58 -14.09
N LEU A 472 17.53 -20.98 -14.20
CA LEU A 472 16.38 -20.07 -14.15
C LEU A 472 16.37 -19.26 -12.86
N ILE A 473 16.61 -19.90 -11.71
CA ILE A 473 16.64 -19.23 -10.41
C ILE A 473 17.74 -18.16 -10.38
N VAL A 474 18.99 -18.54 -10.67
CA VAL A 474 20.16 -17.64 -10.50
C VAL A 474 20.43 -16.67 -11.67
N GLN A 475 19.64 -16.72 -12.75
CA GLN A 475 19.82 -15.86 -13.93
C GLN A 475 18.59 -15.02 -14.28
N ASN A 476 17.38 -15.39 -13.80
CA ASN A 476 16.13 -14.78 -14.25
C ASN A 476 15.14 -14.48 -13.10
N LEU A 477 14.88 -15.46 -12.24
CA LEU A 477 13.91 -15.31 -11.15
C LEU A 477 14.46 -14.39 -10.06
N VAL A 478 15.60 -14.72 -9.47
CA VAL A 478 16.21 -13.95 -8.37
C VAL A 478 16.99 -12.77 -8.94
N LEU A 479 16.53 -11.56 -8.64
CA LEU A 479 17.12 -10.30 -9.10
C LEU A 479 18.26 -9.83 -8.19
N ASN A 480 18.04 -9.94 -6.87
CA ASN A 480 19.03 -9.65 -5.84
C ASN A 480 18.97 -10.77 -4.79
N ASN A 481 20.13 -11.26 -4.35
CA ASN A 481 20.29 -12.18 -3.22
C ASN A 481 21.38 -11.66 -2.29
N TRP A 482 21.15 -11.73 -0.98
CA TRP A 482 22.15 -11.48 0.04
C TRP A 482 21.92 -12.39 1.23
N CYS A 483 23.01 -12.80 1.86
CA CYS A 483 23.02 -13.52 3.13
C CYS A 483 24.35 -13.29 3.85
N ASP A 484 24.42 -13.62 5.13
CA ASP A 484 25.65 -13.53 5.91
C ASP A 484 26.61 -14.71 5.68
N SER A 485 27.75 -14.69 6.37
CA SER A 485 28.76 -15.75 6.34
C SER A 485 28.24 -17.17 6.68
N THR A 486 27.18 -17.26 7.48
CA THR A 486 26.49 -18.50 7.88
C THR A 486 25.85 -19.17 6.68
N TRP A 487 25.30 -18.39 5.75
CA TRP A 487 24.49 -18.83 4.62
C TRP A 487 25.20 -18.73 3.26
N LEU A 488 26.42 -18.20 3.24
CA LEU A 488 27.26 -18.09 2.05
C LEU A 488 27.45 -19.45 1.34
N ASN A 489 27.10 -19.51 0.05
CA ASN A 489 27.04 -20.72 -0.79
C ASN A 489 25.98 -21.77 -0.37
N LYS A 490 25.01 -21.39 0.47
CA LYS A 490 23.90 -22.24 0.92
C LYS A 490 22.53 -21.64 0.61
N ALA A 491 22.40 -20.31 0.72
CA ALA A 491 21.22 -19.52 0.38
C ALA A 491 21.43 -18.76 -0.94
N PHE A 492 20.56 -19.00 -1.90
CA PHE A 492 20.60 -18.49 -3.27
C PHE A 492 19.36 -17.65 -3.62
N GLY A 493 18.46 -17.43 -2.66
CA GLY A 493 17.27 -16.57 -2.76
C GLY A 493 15.99 -17.28 -3.18
N ALA A 494 15.92 -18.62 -3.05
CA ALA A 494 14.73 -19.40 -3.39
C ALA A 494 14.73 -20.77 -2.69
N ALA A 495 13.98 -20.88 -1.59
CA ALA A 495 13.79 -22.11 -0.83
C ALA A 495 12.64 -22.96 -1.39
N ILE A 496 12.50 -24.20 -0.93
CA ILE A 496 11.37 -25.10 -1.23
C ILE A 496 11.17 -26.09 -0.09
N THR A 497 9.95 -26.57 0.10
CA THR A 497 9.64 -27.52 1.18
C THR A 497 9.85 -28.96 0.72
N LEU A 498 10.73 -29.70 1.40
CA LEU A 498 11.02 -31.11 1.09
C LEU A 498 10.42 -32.06 2.14
N LYS A 499 9.08 -32.12 2.17
CA LYS A 499 8.23 -32.95 3.05
C LYS A 499 7.37 -33.93 2.24
N SER A 500 6.63 -34.84 2.88
CA SER A 500 5.50 -35.49 2.18
C SER A 500 4.34 -34.50 2.04
N ASP A 501 3.46 -34.76 1.07
CA ASP A 501 2.20 -34.04 0.92
C ASP A 501 1.37 -33.97 2.22
N THR A 502 0.57 -32.91 2.32
CA THR A 502 -0.39 -32.63 3.39
C THR A 502 -1.66 -32.04 2.80
N THR A 503 -2.75 -31.98 3.57
CA THR A 503 -4.04 -31.41 3.11
C THR A 503 -3.94 -29.93 2.71
N VAL A 504 -2.92 -29.19 3.15
CA VAL A 504 -2.67 -27.79 2.73
C VAL A 504 -1.70 -27.76 1.54
N TYR A 505 -0.62 -28.53 1.59
CA TYR A 505 0.39 -28.56 0.53
C TYR A 505 -0.18 -28.97 -0.84
N SER A 506 -1.07 -29.97 -0.87
CA SER A 506 -1.77 -30.43 -2.09
C SER A 506 -2.74 -29.41 -2.70
N GLN A 507 -3.13 -28.36 -1.95
CA GLN A 507 -4.00 -27.29 -2.46
C GLN A 507 -3.23 -26.15 -3.13
N LEU A 508 -1.90 -26.16 -3.12
CA LEU A 508 -1.11 -25.10 -3.77
C LEU A 508 -1.01 -25.34 -5.27
N ASP A 509 -1.06 -24.25 -6.04
CA ASP A 509 -0.94 -24.26 -7.49
C ASP A 509 0.34 -24.96 -7.96
N LEU A 510 1.44 -24.91 -7.20
CA LEU A 510 2.67 -25.62 -7.59
C LEU A 510 2.47 -27.15 -7.59
N CYS A 511 1.69 -27.68 -6.66
CA CYS A 511 1.37 -29.11 -6.62
C CYS A 511 0.35 -29.42 -7.73
N VAL A 512 -0.77 -28.69 -7.75
CA VAL A 512 -1.89 -28.87 -8.70
C VAL A 512 -1.47 -28.74 -10.17
N ASP A 513 -0.58 -27.79 -10.52
CA ASP A 513 -0.16 -27.54 -11.91
C ASP A 513 1.06 -28.39 -12.35
N THR A 514 1.75 -29.11 -11.46
CA THR A 514 3.07 -29.72 -11.78
C THR A 514 3.15 -31.25 -11.61
N GLN A 515 4.26 -31.73 -11.05
CA GLN A 515 4.44 -33.11 -10.55
C GLN A 515 5.31 -33.09 -9.28
N TRP A 516 5.24 -32.01 -8.50
CA TRP A 516 6.20 -31.74 -7.42
C TRP A 516 5.93 -32.64 -6.21
N ASP A 517 4.69 -32.73 -5.78
CA ASP A 517 4.24 -33.57 -4.67
C ASP A 517 4.26 -35.08 -4.99
N GLU A 518 3.99 -35.53 -6.22
CA GLU A 518 4.23 -36.95 -6.54
C GLU A 518 5.71 -37.26 -6.62
N PHE A 519 6.58 -36.30 -7.00
CA PHE A 519 8.04 -36.48 -6.86
C PHE A 519 8.47 -36.57 -5.40
N LEU A 520 7.95 -35.71 -4.53
CA LEU A 520 8.23 -35.77 -3.09
C LEU A 520 7.76 -37.10 -2.48
N THR A 521 6.59 -37.58 -2.89
CA THR A 521 6.00 -38.86 -2.50
C THR A 521 6.80 -40.05 -3.04
N PHE A 522 7.20 -40.01 -4.32
CA PHE A 522 8.08 -41.00 -4.96
C PHE A 522 9.45 -41.06 -4.27
N ALA A 523 10.04 -39.90 -3.95
CA ALA A 523 11.27 -39.81 -3.18
C ALA A 523 11.10 -40.28 -1.73
N GLY A 524 9.86 -40.35 -1.25
CA GLY A 524 9.48 -40.78 0.09
C GLY A 524 9.95 -39.82 1.17
N PHE A 525 9.89 -38.51 0.92
CA PHE A 525 9.95 -37.52 2.00
C PHE A 525 8.78 -37.74 2.98
N THR A 526 8.84 -37.15 4.17
CA THR A 526 7.89 -37.37 5.27
C THR A 526 7.45 -36.06 5.91
N SER A 527 6.25 -36.03 6.48
CA SER A 527 5.71 -34.91 7.27
C SER A 527 5.98 -35.04 8.77
N ALA A 528 6.41 -36.22 9.24
CA ALA A 528 6.89 -36.45 10.60
C ALA A 528 8.37 -36.06 10.76
N TYR A 529 8.65 -35.29 11.82
CA TYR A 529 9.95 -34.74 12.20
C TYR A 529 10.85 -35.77 12.89
#